data_AF-A0A1X7KK55-F1
#
_entry.id   AF-A0A1X7KK55-F1
#
_cell.length_a   1.000
_cell.length_b   1.000
_cell.length_c   1.000
_cell.angle_alpha   90.00
_cell.angle_beta   90.00
_cell.angle_gamma   90.00
#
_symmetry.space_group_name_H-M   'P 1'
#
loop_
_entity.id
_entity.type
_entity.pdbx_description
1 polymer ?
#
loop_
_entity_poly.entity_id
_entity_poly.type
_entity_poly.pdbx_seq_one_letter_code
_entity_poly.pdbx_strand_id
1 'polypeptide(L)'
;MVVTKGAERISEVSARFTLDALPGKQMAIDADLNAGLINQQQAKTRRKDVANEADFYGAMDGASKFVRGDAIAGIMVLIINVIGGICIGIFKYDLDASHAFQQYVLLTIGDGLVAQIPSLLLATAAAIIVTRVSDGGDVSHEIKTQLLARPNVLYTAAFVMFILAIVPGMPHIAFLSFTVLLLFAAWRQSKVV
;
A
#
# COMPACT_ATOMS: atom_id res chain seq x y z
N MET A 1 -15.11 17.72 -13.61
CA MET A 1 -15.01 17.80 -12.13
C MET A 1 -16.35 17.67 -11.37
N VAL A 2 -17.48 17.37 -12.03
CA VAL A 2 -18.78 17.19 -11.35
C VAL A 2 -19.08 15.70 -11.07
N VAL A 3 -18.56 14.80 -11.92
CA VAL A 3 -18.69 13.34 -11.78
C VAL A 3 -17.83 12.78 -10.64
N THR A 4 -16.67 13.38 -10.36
CA THR A 4 -15.77 12.95 -9.27
C THR A 4 -16.30 13.29 -7.88
N LYS A 5 -16.97 14.44 -7.71
CA LYS A 5 -17.58 14.84 -6.42
C LYS A 5 -18.83 14.01 -6.06
N GLY A 6 -19.55 13.49 -7.06
CA GLY A 6 -20.71 12.61 -6.85
C GLY A 6 -20.30 11.21 -6.39
N ALA A 7 -19.28 10.63 -7.02
CA ALA A 7 -18.71 9.35 -6.61
C ALA A 7 -18.06 9.41 -5.21
N GLU A 8 -17.40 10.52 -4.86
CA GLU A 8 -16.82 10.75 -3.53
C GLU A 8 -17.86 10.68 -2.41
N ARG A 9 -18.98 11.40 -2.53
CA ARG A 9 -20.02 11.33 -1.48
C ARG A 9 -20.61 9.95 -1.37
N ILE A 10 -20.82 9.24 -2.47
CA ILE A 10 -21.40 7.89 -2.44
C ILE A 10 -20.47 6.95 -1.67
N SER A 11 -19.16 7.00 -1.92
CA SER A 11 -18.20 6.10 -1.23
C SER A 11 -18.02 6.44 0.26
N GLU A 12 -17.96 7.73 0.62
CA GLU A 12 -17.90 8.18 2.02
C GLU A 12 -19.18 7.80 2.78
N VAL A 13 -20.33 8.02 2.15
CA VAL A 13 -21.64 7.74 2.72
C VAL A 13 -21.88 6.24 2.84
N SER A 14 -21.44 5.43 1.87
CA SER A 14 -21.51 3.97 1.96
C SER A 14 -20.61 3.39 3.06
N ALA A 15 -19.36 3.86 3.18
CA ALA A 15 -18.47 3.42 4.26
C ALA A 15 -19.05 3.78 5.63
N ARG A 16 -19.54 5.02 5.77
CA ARG A 16 -20.15 5.49 7.01
C ARG A 16 -21.45 4.77 7.36
N PHE A 17 -22.33 4.52 6.39
CA PHE A 17 -23.55 3.74 6.63
C PHE A 17 -23.27 2.31 7.04
N THR A 18 -22.23 1.67 6.48
CA THR A 18 -21.82 0.34 6.90
C THR A 18 -21.27 0.34 8.33
N LEU A 19 -20.50 1.37 8.70
CA LEU A 19 -19.99 1.54 10.06
C LEU A 19 -21.11 1.86 11.07
N ASP A 20 -22.07 2.70 10.70
CA ASP A 20 -23.22 3.06 11.54
C ASP A 20 -24.18 1.86 11.75
N ALA A 21 -24.14 0.85 10.86
CA ALA A 21 -24.92 -0.38 10.98
C ALA A 21 -24.27 -1.44 11.90
N LEU A 22 -23.02 -1.28 12.32
CA LEU A 22 -22.30 -2.24 13.17
C LEU A 22 -22.98 -2.52 14.51
N PRO A 23 -23.49 -1.52 15.27
CA PRO A 23 -24.22 -1.77 16.50
C PRO A 23 -25.47 -2.63 16.27
N GLY A 24 -26.17 -2.41 15.15
CA GLY A 24 -27.35 -3.20 14.76
C GLY A 24 -26.99 -4.64 14.44
N LYS A 25 -25.88 -4.89 13.73
CA LYS A 25 -25.37 -6.25 13.49
C LYS A 25 -24.97 -6.95 14.80
N GLN A 26 -24.34 -6.25 15.74
CA GLN A 26 -23.98 -6.82 17.04
C GLN A 26 -25.23 -7.14 17.88
N MET A 27 -26.23 -6.25 17.91
CA MET A 27 -27.51 -6.49 18.57
C MET A 27 -28.27 -7.66 17.95
N ALA A 28 -28.22 -7.84 16.63
CA ALA A 28 -28.83 -9.00 15.96
C ALA A 28 -28.16 -10.32 16.38
N ILE A 29 -26.83 -10.34 16.53
CA ILE A 29 -26.10 -11.53 17.04
C ILE A 29 -26.51 -11.83 18.49
N ASP A 30 -26.68 -10.80 19.32
CA ASP A 30 -27.11 -10.96 20.70
C ASP A 30 -28.56 -11.45 20.82
N ALA A 31 -29.43 -10.96 19.93
CA ALA A 31 -30.81 -11.42 19.82
C ALA A 31 -30.88 -12.89 19.36
N ASP A 32 -30.10 -13.27 18.34
CA ASP A 32 -30.02 -14.65 17.85
C ASP A 32 -29.48 -15.62 18.92
N LEU A 33 -28.49 -15.18 19.72
CA LEU A 33 -27.93 -15.96 20.82
C LEU A 33 -28.95 -16.14 21.96
N ASN A 34 -29.64 -15.07 22.34
CA ASN A 34 -30.68 -15.11 23.38
C ASN A 34 -31.92 -15.91 22.93
N ALA A 35 -32.22 -15.93 21.63
CA ALA A 35 -33.28 -16.75 21.04
C ALA A 35 -32.90 -18.23 20.86
N GLY A 36 -31.64 -18.60 21.14
CA GLY A 36 -31.14 -19.97 20.98
C GLY A 36 -30.97 -20.41 19.52
N LEU A 37 -31.01 -19.48 18.56
CA LEU A 37 -30.82 -19.76 17.13
C LEU A 37 -29.35 -20.05 16.79
N ILE A 38 -28.42 -19.51 17.58
CA ILE A 38 -26.97 -19.72 17.45
C ILE A 38 -26.34 -20.09 18.80
N ASN A 39 -25.22 -20.81 18.75
CA ASN A 39 -24.45 -21.16 19.94
C ASN A 39 -23.37 -20.12 20.29
N GLN A 40 -22.76 -20.23 21.48
CA GLN A 40 -21.73 -19.30 21.97
C GLN A 40 -20.51 -19.20 21.03
N GLN A 41 -20.11 -20.32 20.41
CA GLN A 41 -18.97 -20.35 19.48
C GLN A 41 -19.31 -19.64 18.16
N GLN A 42 -20.50 -19.87 17.61
CA GLN A 42 -21.01 -19.22 16.40
C GLN A 42 -21.19 -17.71 16.61
N ALA A 43 -21.71 -17.30 17.77
CA ALA A 43 -21.80 -15.88 18.13
C ALA A 43 -20.41 -15.23 18.20
N LYS A 44 -19.41 -15.92 18.76
CA LYS A 44 -18.02 -15.44 18.79
C LYS A 44 -17.44 -15.29 17.39
N THR A 45 -17.63 -16.26 16.49
CA THR A 45 -17.17 -16.18 15.11
C THR A 45 -17.86 -15.03 14.36
N ARG A 46 -19.19 -14.92 14.43
CA ARG A 46 -19.92 -13.81 13.78
C ARG A 46 -19.50 -12.44 14.31
N ARG A 47 -19.23 -12.29 15.61
CA ARG A 47 -18.71 -11.04 16.18
C ARG A 47 -17.31 -10.72 15.64
N LYS A 48 -16.45 -11.72 15.45
CA LYS A 48 -15.14 -11.54 14.82
C LYS A 48 -15.29 -11.10 13.36
N ASP A 49 -16.21 -11.69 12.60
CA ASP A 49 -16.47 -11.31 11.21
C ASP A 49 -16.97 -9.86 11.10
N VAL A 50 -17.90 -9.45 11.97
CA VAL A 50 -18.39 -8.07 12.04
C VAL A 50 -17.28 -7.08 12.44
N ALA A 51 -16.39 -7.47 13.36
CA ALA A 51 -15.23 -6.65 13.74
C ALA A 51 -14.24 -6.49 12.57
N ASN A 52 -13.93 -7.58 11.85
CA ASN A 52 -13.07 -7.52 10.66
C ASN A 52 -13.69 -6.64 9.56
N GLU A 53 -15.01 -6.72 9.36
CA GLU A 53 -15.73 -5.84 8.43
C GLU A 53 -15.61 -4.37 8.84
N ALA A 54 -15.78 -4.07 10.14
CA ALA A 54 -15.60 -2.73 10.69
C ALA A 54 -14.19 -2.19 10.45
N ASP A 55 -13.16 -2.99 10.74
CA ASP A 55 -11.76 -2.62 10.56
C ASP A 55 -11.43 -2.38 9.08
N PHE A 56 -11.98 -3.19 8.17
CA PHE A 56 -11.81 -3.01 6.73
C PHE A 56 -12.41 -1.68 6.25
N TYR A 57 -13.66 -1.39 6.58
CA TYR A 57 -14.31 -0.15 6.17
C TYR A 57 -13.71 1.09 6.87
N GLY A 58 -13.26 0.96 8.12
CA GLY A 58 -12.52 2.01 8.82
C GLY A 58 -11.18 2.32 8.17
N ALA A 59 -10.41 1.30 7.80
CA ALA A 59 -9.17 1.45 7.04
C ALA A 59 -9.42 2.05 5.64
N MET A 60 -10.53 1.68 4.99
CA MET A 60 -10.88 2.17 3.65
C MET A 60 -11.30 3.65 3.65
N ASP A 61 -12.01 4.12 4.67
CA ASP A 61 -12.31 5.56 4.86
C ASP A 61 -11.03 6.37 5.10
N GLY A 62 -10.12 5.85 5.93
CA GLY A 62 -8.80 6.45 6.17
C GLY A 62 -7.95 6.54 4.89
N ALA A 63 -7.84 5.45 4.13
CA ALA A 63 -7.12 5.42 2.86
C ALA A 63 -7.71 6.40 1.84
N SER A 64 -9.03 6.50 1.76
CA SER A 64 -9.71 7.42 0.83
C SER A 64 -9.39 8.89 1.13
N LYS A 65 -9.31 9.27 2.41
CA LYS A 65 -8.88 10.61 2.85
C LYS A 65 -7.42 10.90 2.52
N PHE A 66 -6.54 9.90 2.65
CA PHE A 66 -5.14 10.02 2.26
C PHE A 66 -4.96 10.22 0.75
N VAL A 67 -5.64 9.40 -0.07
CA VAL A 67 -5.61 9.53 -1.54
C VAL A 67 -6.12 10.89 -1.98
N ARG A 68 -7.15 11.43 -1.32
CA ARG A 68 -7.64 12.78 -1.57
C ARG A 68 -6.60 13.85 -1.25
N GLY A 69 -5.91 13.73 -0.12
CA GLY A 69 -4.82 14.64 0.26
C GLY A 69 -3.67 14.61 -0.76
N ASP A 70 -3.28 13.42 -1.20
CA ASP A 70 -2.25 13.19 -2.21
C ASP A 70 -2.63 13.82 -3.56
N ALA A 71 -3.88 13.66 -4.00
CA ALA A 71 -4.38 14.25 -5.24
C ALA A 71 -4.37 15.79 -5.20
N ILE A 72 -4.74 16.39 -4.07
CA ILE A 72 -4.72 17.86 -3.90
C ILE A 72 -3.27 18.38 -3.92
N ALA A 73 -2.37 17.70 -3.23
CA ALA A 73 -0.94 18.05 -3.23
C ALA A 73 -0.34 17.92 -4.63
N GLY A 74 -0.63 16.85 -5.36
CA GLY A 74 -0.17 16.64 -6.74
C GLY A 74 -0.65 17.73 -7.71
N ILE A 75 -1.90 18.18 -7.59
CA ILE A 75 -2.42 19.31 -8.40
C ILE A 75 -1.69 20.61 -8.07
N MET A 76 -1.40 20.86 -6.79
CA MET A 76 -0.67 22.06 -6.37
C MET A 76 0.77 22.06 -6.92
N VAL A 77 1.47 20.94 -6.81
CA VAL A 77 2.83 20.77 -7.37
C VAL A 77 2.83 20.96 -8.88
N LEU A 78 1.84 20.40 -9.60
CA LEU A 78 1.72 20.56 -11.04
C LEU A 78 1.57 22.02 -11.46
N ILE A 79 0.73 22.79 -10.76
CA ILE A 79 0.55 24.22 -11.05
C ILE A 79 1.85 24.99 -10.79
N ILE A 80 2.54 24.71 -9.69
CA ILE A 80 3.80 25.36 -9.33
C ILE A 80 4.88 25.04 -10.38
N ASN A 81 5.01 23.78 -10.80
CA ASN A 81 6.01 23.36 -11.77
C ASN A 81 5.75 23.94 -13.17
N VAL A 82 4.49 23.99 -13.61
CA VAL A 82 4.14 24.60 -14.91
C VAL A 82 4.41 26.11 -14.89
N ILE A 83 3.90 26.84 -13.90
CA ILE A 83 4.06 28.30 -13.85
C ILE A 83 5.52 28.67 -13.61
N GLY A 84 6.17 28.05 -12.63
CA GLY A 84 7.57 28.28 -12.30
C GLY A 84 8.50 27.90 -13.45
N GLY A 85 8.25 26.76 -14.11
CA GLY A 85 9.00 26.31 -15.28
C GLY A 85 8.90 27.28 -16.45
N ILE A 86 7.70 27.74 -16.78
CA ILE A 86 7.48 28.74 -17.86
C ILE A 86 8.16 30.06 -17.52
N CYS A 87 7.99 30.57 -16.29
CA CYS A 87 8.64 31.82 -15.87
C CYS A 87 10.18 31.70 -15.95
N ILE A 88 10.76 30.61 -15.46
CA ILE A 88 12.21 30.40 -15.55
C ILE A 88 12.66 30.24 -17.01
N GLY A 89 11.89 29.52 -17.84
CA GLY A 89 12.16 29.35 -19.27
C GLY A 89 12.25 30.68 -20.02
N ILE A 90 11.30 31.58 -19.78
CA ILE A 90 11.25 32.89 -20.44
C ILE A 90 12.30 33.83 -19.85
N PHE A 91 12.37 33.99 -18.52
CA PHE A 91 13.20 35.02 -17.90
C PHE A 91 14.69 34.65 -17.77
N LYS A 92 15.01 33.36 -17.64
CA LYS A 92 16.40 32.90 -17.41
C LYS A 92 17.04 32.30 -18.66
N TYR A 93 16.25 31.65 -19.51
CA TYR A 93 16.76 30.95 -20.70
C TYR A 93 16.38 31.64 -22.02
N ASP A 94 15.73 32.81 -21.97
CA ASP A 94 15.32 33.61 -23.15
C ASP A 94 14.54 32.79 -24.20
N LEU A 95 13.81 31.77 -23.72
CA LEU A 95 13.01 30.91 -24.58
C LEU A 95 11.74 31.65 -24.98
N ASP A 96 11.35 31.48 -26.25
CA ASP A 96 10.05 31.94 -26.72
C ASP A 96 8.93 31.30 -25.89
N ALA A 97 7.89 32.08 -25.56
CA ALA A 97 6.84 31.68 -24.63
C ALA A 97 6.13 30.39 -25.09
N SER A 98 6.04 30.17 -26.41
CA SER A 98 5.48 28.96 -26.98
C SER A 98 6.33 27.71 -26.71
N HIS A 99 7.65 27.82 -26.87
CA HIS A 99 8.59 26.73 -26.60
C HIS A 99 8.72 26.43 -25.10
N ALA A 100 8.78 27.47 -24.26
CA ALA A 100 8.77 27.30 -22.81
C ALA A 100 7.51 26.56 -22.33
N PHE A 101 6.34 26.90 -22.89
CA PHE A 101 5.09 26.21 -22.56
C PHE A 101 5.13 24.73 -22.92
N GLN A 102 5.48 24.37 -24.16
CA GLN A 102 5.54 22.96 -24.57
C GLN A 102 6.51 22.13 -23.73
N GLN A 103 7.71 22.65 -23.48
CA GLN A 103 8.75 21.88 -22.79
C GLN A 103 8.43 21.67 -21.31
N TYR A 104 8.06 22.72 -20.58
CA TYR A 104 7.81 22.62 -19.14
C TYR A 104 6.48 21.94 -18.82
N VAL A 105 5.47 22.03 -19.69
CA VAL A 105 4.23 21.24 -19.56
C VAL A 105 4.51 19.75 -19.78
N LEU A 106 5.30 19.39 -20.81
CA LEU A 106 5.68 17.99 -21.05
C LEU A 106 6.48 17.40 -19.88
N LEU A 107 7.47 18.14 -19.37
CA LEU A 107 8.26 17.73 -18.21
C LEU A 107 7.40 17.55 -16.96
N THR A 108 6.44 18.45 -16.71
CA THR A 108 5.58 18.37 -15.53
C THR A 108 4.61 17.19 -15.59
N ILE A 109 4.09 16.85 -16.78
CA ILE A 109 3.28 15.64 -16.97
C ILE A 109 4.12 14.39 -16.71
N GLY A 110 5.36 14.36 -17.21
CA GLY A 110 6.30 13.26 -16.95
C GLY A 110 6.60 13.09 -15.47
N ASP A 111 6.89 14.18 -14.75
CA ASP A 111 7.16 14.19 -13.31
C ASP A 111 5.95 13.67 -12.50
N GLY A 112 4.73 14.11 -12.86
CA GLY A 112 3.50 13.62 -12.24
C GLY A 112 3.29 12.11 -12.41
N LEU A 113 3.53 11.59 -13.61
CA LEU A 113 3.41 10.14 -13.89
C LEU A 113 4.47 9.32 -13.15
N VAL A 114 5.71 9.81 -13.07
CA VAL A 114 6.80 9.13 -12.35
C VAL A 114 6.57 9.13 -10.85
N ALA A 115 6.07 10.24 -10.29
CA ALA A 115 5.75 10.35 -8.86
C ALA A 115 4.62 9.40 -8.40
N GLN A 116 3.71 9.02 -9.31
CA GLN A 116 2.59 8.13 -8.99
C GLN A 116 3.00 6.67 -8.76
N ILE A 117 4.02 6.17 -9.48
CA ILE A 117 4.40 4.75 -9.42
C ILE A 117 4.87 4.34 -8.01
N PRO A 118 5.77 5.09 -7.33
CA PRO A 118 6.17 4.78 -5.96
C PRO A 118 5.02 4.89 -4.95
N SER A 119 4.13 5.88 -5.11
CA SER A 119 2.97 6.08 -4.23
C SER A 119 2.03 4.88 -4.28
N LEU A 120 1.74 4.36 -5.48
CA LEU A 120 0.91 3.17 -5.66
C LEU A 120 1.55 1.92 -5.05
N LEU A 121 2.87 1.74 -5.20
CA LEU A 121 3.61 0.62 -4.60
C LEU A 121 3.61 0.70 -3.08
N LEU A 122 3.78 1.89 -2.50
CA LEU A 122 3.73 2.10 -1.06
C LEU A 122 2.33 1.83 -0.50
N ALA A 123 1.29 2.33 -1.16
CA ALA A 123 -0.11 2.13 -0.74
C ALA A 123 -0.51 0.65 -0.79
N THR A 124 -0.12 -0.07 -1.83
CA THR A 124 -0.37 -1.52 -1.94
C THR A 124 0.42 -2.31 -0.90
N ALA A 125 1.69 -1.98 -0.64
CA ALA A 125 2.47 -2.61 0.41
C ALA A 125 1.86 -2.37 1.81
N ALA A 126 1.46 -1.13 2.11
CA ALA A 126 0.80 -0.78 3.37
C ALA A 126 -0.55 -1.51 3.54
N ALA A 127 -1.36 -1.58 2.48
CA ALA A 127 -2.62 -2.31 2.49
C ALA A 127 -2.42 -3.82 2.75
N ILE A 128 -1.41 -4.43 2.13
CA ILE A 128 -1.05 -5.83 2.38
C ILE A 128 -0.60 -6.04 3.84
N ILE A 129 0.16 -5.10 4.41
CA ILE A 129 0.59 -5.18 5.81
C ILE A 129 -0.60 -5.07 6.76
N VAL A 130 -1.48 -4.07 6.57
CA VAL A 130 -2.64 -3.84 7.43
C VAL A 130 -3.64 -4.99 7.38
N THR A 131 -3.94 -5.50 6.19
CA THR A 131 -4.87 -6.64 6.04
C THR A 131 -4.32 -7.94 6.62
N ARG A 132 -2.99 -8.09 6.69
CA ARG A 132 -2.34 -9.28 7.25
C ARG A 132 -2.16 -9.21 8.78
N VAL A 133 -2.13 -8.01 9.38
CA VAL A 133 -2.06 -7.82 10.84
C VAL A 133 -3.41 -8.14 11.55
N SER A 134 -4.53 -8.09 10.82
CA SER A 134 -5.88 -8.40 11.34
C SER A 134 -6.06 -9.85 11.82
N ASP A 135 -5.23 -10.80 11.37
CA ASP A 135 -5.37 -12.22 11.76
C ASP A 135 -4.71 -12.61 13.10
N GLY A 136 -4.18 -11.63 13.86
CA GLY A 136 -3.76 -11.82 15.26
C GLY A 136 -2.51 -12.68 15.45
N GLY A 137 -1.85 -13.09 14.38
CA GLY A 137 -0.50 -13.66 14.42
C GLY A 137 0.54 -12.54 14.45
N ASP A 138 1.55 -12.66 15.33
CA ASP A 138 2.74 -11.82 15.25
C ASP A 138 3.27 -11.88 13.81
N VAL A 139 3.16 -10.79 13.06
CA VAL A 139 3.69 -10.70 11.70
C VAL A 139 5.17 -11.09 11.67
N SER A 140 5.90 -10.78 12.74
CA SER A 140 7.28 -11.25 12.94
C SER A 140 7.40 -12.77 13.06
N HIS A 141 6.45 -13.43 13.72
CA HIS A 141 6.42 -14.88 13.85
C HIS A 141 6.05 -15.55 12.53
N GLU A 142 5.05 -15.03 11.79
CA GLU A 142 4.65 -15.58 10.47
C GLU A 142 5.67 -15.30 9.37
N ILE A 143 6.33 -14.14 9.37
CA ILE A 143 7.46 -13.89 8.46
C ILE A 143 8.59 -14.90 8.73
N LYS A 144 8.86 -15.21 10.02
CA LYS A 144 9.82 -16.24 10.40
C LYS A 144 9.37 -17.66 10.01
N THR A 145 8.08 -17.99 10.13
CA THR A 145 7.57 -19.35 9.84
C THR A 145 7.06 -19.57 8.41
N GLN A 146 6.94 -18.55 7.56
CA GLN A 146 6.51 -18.70 6.17
C GLN A 146 7.58 -18.29 5.15
N LEU A 147 8.22 -17.12 5.34
CA LEU A 147 9.26 -16.64 4.42
C LEU A 147 10.61 -17.26 4.74
N LEU A 148 11.02 -17.23 6.01
CA LEU A 148 12.22 -17.89 6.50
C LEU A 148 12.01 -19.38 6.77
N ALA A 149 10.92 -20.01 6.31
CA ALA A 149 10.69 -21.45 6.41
C ALA A 149 10.72 -22.19 5.07
N ARG A 150 10.58 -21.45 3.96
CA ARG A 150 10.54 -22.03 2.62
C ARG A 150 11.91 -21.90 1.96
N PRO A 151 12.70 -22.99 1.84
CA PRO A 151 14.04 -22.93 1.27
C PRO A 151 14.06 -22.36 -0.16
N ASN A 152 13.00 -22.61 -0.95
CA ASN A 152 12.86 -22.06 -2.31
C ASN A 152 12.86 -20.52 -2.33
N VAL A 153 12.25 -19.86 -1.35
CA VAL A 153 12.20 -18.38 -1.30
C VAL A 153 13.59 -17.83 -0.98
N LEU A 154 14.33 -18.47 -0.07
CA LEU A 154 15.69 -18.10 0.30
C LEU A 154 16.67 -18.29 -0.87
N TYR A 155 16.53 -19.36 -1.66
CA TYR A 155 17.35 -19.56 -2.87
C TYR A 155 17.10 -18.48 -3.93
N THR A 156 15.84 -18.12 -4.18
CA THR A 156 15.51 -17.05 -5.13
C THR A 156 16.05 -15.70 -4.67
N ALA A 157 15.94 -15.39 -3.37
CA ALA A 157 16.50 -14.17 -2.79
C ALA A 157 18.04 -14.13 -2.90
N ALA A 158 18.72 -15.24 -2.60
CA ALA A 158 20.17 -15.34 -2.76
C ALA A 158 20.61 -15.18 -4.22
N PHE A 159 19.87 -15.73 -5.18
CA PHE A 159 20.15 -15.57 -6.60
C PHE A 159 20.04 -14.12 -7.06
N VAL A 160 18.99 -13.40 -6.63
CA VAL A 160 18.83 -11.97 -6.93
C VAL A 160 19.95 -11.14 -6.28
N MET A 161 20.30 -11.42 -5.03
CA MET A 161 21.41 -10.74 -4.34
C MET A 161 22.75 -10.99 -5.02
N PHE A 162 22.98 -12.19 -5.57
CA PHE A 162 24.17 -12.51 -6.36
C PHE A 162 24.23 -11.71 -7.66
N ILE A 163 23.11 -11.59 -8.39
CA ILE A 163 23.04 -10.78 -9.60
C ILE A 163 23.35 -9.31 -9.29
N LEU A 164 22.75 -8.76 -8.23
CA LEU A 164 23.02 -7.39 -7.77
C LEU A 164 24.48 -7.20 -7.35
N ALA A 165 25.10 -8.23 -6.78
CA ALA A 165 26.52 -8.22 -6.43
C ALA A 165 27.45 -8.18 -7.65
N ILE A 166 26.99 -8.48 -8.86
CA ILE A 166 27.81 -8.42 -10.08
C ILE A 166 27.68 -7.03 -10.74
N VAL A 167 26.62 -6.26 -10.41
CA VAL A 167 26.39 -4.94 -11.00
C VAL A 167 27.46 -3.95 -10.51
N PRO A 168 28.20 -3.29 -11.42
CA PRO A 168 29.23 -2.32 -11.05
C PRO A 168 28.60 -1.08 -10.39
N GLY A 169 29.20 -0.62 -9.28
CA GLY A 169 28.72 0.53 -8.51
C GLY A 169 28.01 0.19 -7.20
N MET A 170 27.77 -1.10 -6.92
CA MET A 170 27.21 -1.56 -5.65
C MET A 170 28.32 -2.08 -4.71
N PRO A 171 28.12 -2.05 -3.37
CA PRO A 171 29.06 -2.63 -2.40
C PRO A 171 29.12 -4.16 -2.54
N HIS A 172 29.97 -4.63 -3.45
CA HIS A 172 30.13 -6.05 -3.82
C HIS A 172 30.32 -6.97 -2.61
N ILE A 173 31.14 -6.55 -1.64
CA ILE A 173 31.43 -7.32 -0.41
C ILE A 173 30.17 -7.50 0.46
N ALA A 174 29.32 -6.48 0.56
CA ALA A 174 28.09 -6.58 1.33
C ALA A 174 27.11 -7.55 0.66
N PHE A 175 26.88 -7.41 -0.64
CA PHE A 175 25.95 -8.29 -1.36
C PHE A 175 26.44 -9.74 -1.44
N LEU A 176 27.74 -9.97 -1.65
CA LEU A 176 28.31 -11.33 -1.63
C LEU A 176 28.21 -11.96 -0.23
N SER A 177 28.49 -11.22 0.84
CA SER A 177 28.37 -11.76 2.20
C SER A 177 26.92 -12.12 2.56
N PHE A 178 25.94 -11.29 2.19
CA PHE A 178 24.52 -11.62 2.34
C PHE A 178 24.09 -12.80 1.46
N THR A 179 24.61 -12.92 0.24
CA THR A 179 24.33 -14.05 -0.65
C THR A 179 24.78 -15.37 -0.02
N VAL A 180 26.01 -15.42 0.51
CA VAL A 180 26.55 -16.60 1.19
C VAL A 180 25.74 -16.94 2.44
N LEU A 181 25.36 -15.93 3.23
CA LEU A 181 24.55 -16.11 4.43
C LEU A 181 23.16 -16.68 4.10
N LEU A 182 22.49 -16.15 3.07
CA LEU A 182 21.19 -16.63 2.62
C LEU A 182 21.26 -18.05 2.05
N LEU A 183 22.29 -18.39 1.27
CA LEU A 183 22.53 -19.75 0.78
C LEU A 183 22.76 -20.73 1.93
N PHE A 184 23.54 -20.34 2.94
CA PHE A 184 23.79 -21.16 4.12
C PHE A 184 22.51 -21.37 4.94
N ALA A 185 21.71 -20.33 5.12
CA ALA A 185 20.41 -20.42 5.78
C ALA A 185 19.43 -21.33 5.02
N ALA A 186 19.35 -21.18 3.69
CA ALA A 186 18.52 -22.02 2.82
C ALA A 186 18.92 -23.49 2.89
N TRP A 187 20.23 -23.77 2.83
CA TRP A 187 20.76 -25.14 2.91
C TRP A 187 20.51 -25.79 4.26
N ARG A 188 20.72 -25.05 5.36
CA ARG A 188 20.46 -25.55 6.72
C ARG A 188 18.98 -25.85 6.92
N GLN A 189 18.10 -25.01 6.35
CA GLN A 189 16.66 -25.21 6.45
C GLN A 189 16.14 -26.34 5.59
N SER A 190 16.67 -26.51 4.38
CA SER A 190 16.35 -27.64 3.50
C SER A 190 16.72 -29.01 4.10
N LYS A 191 17.56 -29.05 5.15
CA LYS A 191 17.88 -30.27 5.91
C LYS A 191 16.96 -30.50 7.12
N VAL A 192 16.21 -29.49 7.54
CA VAL A 192 15.34 -29.54 8.73
C VAL A 192 13.87 -29.78 8.35
N VAL A 193 13.49 -29.41 7.13
CA VAL A 193 12.22 -29.79 6.46
C VAL A 193 12.38 -31.16 5.82
#